data_AF-A0A6M5YBH3-F1
#
_entry.id   AF-A0A6M5YBH3-F1
#
_cell.length_a   1.000
_cell.length_b   1.000
_cell.length_c   1.000
_cell.angle_alpha   90.00
_cell.angle_beta   90.00
_cell.angle_gamma   90.00
#
_symmetry.space_group_name_H-M   'P 1'
#
loop_
_entity.id
_entity.type
_entity.pdbx_description
1 polymer ?
#
loop_
_entity_poly.entity_id
_entity_poly.type
_entity_poly.pdbx_seq_one_letter_code
_entity_poly.pdbx_strand_id
1 'polypeptide(L)'
;MKIPFRITGDQGDPIESKHISQIGYTKEQADQANQAFDGAVRQYLRDWIEQGTLPAKSADFESDTEDFIEHGALRSFFKHRDDAFALLLENDAIARHMLRPINEVYFENDAYEPMLAKFEKRIYNLAAHRENFEVPFRYSPASRQGAHGDTVPLLEMNTGQIKEDIGMYFGTRRSDATALTILADQLRREALSPTLLPIHVVTDGYMEDSLRVVKTTTEQLQADGDEQLHCFVIQRRHAADDRHLGAALLIMNSQQPNKPQRVIFCDTLNPSGRPPWWDKFKAKLDAVFPQPEGEEPASDILEDGGVRLQRLHDDVPVRHQDIDCAFYTFSIVRALIQVAKADPILVLTGSIDELVSQMTERMPEYFEKPNQPKEPEIVREQNIIRRWRTGWNALINIMRSKATDLLTQESAVVDMEMAFSL
;
A
#
# COMPACT_ATOMS: atom_id res chain seq x y z
N MET A 1 18.02 15.93 27.37
CA MET A 1 19.16 15.62 26.49
C MET A 1 18.57 15.00 25.22
N LYS A 2 18.37 15.80 24.16
CA LYS A 2 17.70 15.36 22.93
C LYS A 2 18.69 14.52 22.12
N ILE A 3 18.45 13.21 22.03
CA ILE A 3 19.18 12.34 21.10
C ILE A 3 18.57 12.56 19.72
N PRO A 4 19.35 12.94 18.69
CA PRO A 4 18.79 13.16 17.37
C PRO A 4 18.34 11.82 16.78
N PHE A 5 17.03 11.71 16.51
CA PHE A 5 16.46 10.64 15.69
C PHE A 5 17.08 10.75 14.29
N ARG A 6 18.02 9.86 14.00
CA ARG A 6 18.50 9.66 12.63
C ARG A 6 17.45 8.80 11.93
N ILE A 7 16.48 9.45 11.29
CA ILE A 7 15.68 8.80 10.23
C ILE A 7 16.68 8.56 9.10
N THR A 8 17.36 7.42 9.11
CA THR A 8 18.08 6.96 7.94
C THR A 8 17.02 6.68 6.88
N GLY A 9 16.85 7.64 5.97
CA GLY A 9 16.14 7.39 4.72
C GLY A 9 16.87 6.26 4.02
N ASP A 10 16.20 5.11 3.92
CA ASP A 10 16.69 3.97 3.18
C ASP A 10 16.68 4.38 1.69
N GLN A 11 17.84 4.85 1.23
CA GLN A 11 18.10 5.11 -0.18
C GLN A 11 18.18 3.76 -0.86
N GLY A 12 17.08 3.36 -1.52
CA GLY A 12 17.11 2.57 -2.76
C GLY A 12 18.09 1.41 -2.89
N ASP A 13 18.42 0.68 -1.83
CA ASP A 13 19.31 -0.47 -1.95
C ASP A 13 18.59 -1.62 -2.70
N PRO A 14 19.29 -2.34 -3.59
CA PRO A 14 18.74 -3.50 -4.27
C PRO A 14 18.28 -4.52 -3.22
N ILE A 15 17.09 -5.09 -3.43
CA ILE A 15 16.54 -6.14 -2.58
C ILE A 15 17.38 -7.40 -2.81
N GLU A 16 18.48 -7.55 -2.08
CA GLU A 16 19.11 -8.85 -1.91
C GLU A 16 18.10 -9.73 -1.16
N SER A 17 17.52 -10.70 -1.88
CA SER A 17 16.56 -11.64 -1.32
C SER A 17 17.25 -12.60 -0.35
N LYS A 18 17.43 -12.16 0.88
CA LYS A 18 17.63 -13.09 2.00
C LYS A 18 16.28 -13.75 2.26
N HIS A 19 16.26 -15.08 2.18
CA HIS A 19 15.14 -15.90 2.63
C HIS A 19 14.62 -15.39 3.98
N ILE A 20 13.31 -15.43 4.20
CA ILE A 20 12.75 -15.40 5.56
C ILE A 20 12.96 -16.77 6.19
N SER A 21 14.20 -17.29 6.15
CA SER A 21 14.65 -18.13 7.22
C SER A 21 14.60 -17.21 8.44
N GLN A 22 13.70 -17.46 9.38
CA GLN A 22 13.56 -16.72 10.65
C GLN A 22 14.94 -16.24 11.15
N ILE A 23 15.33 -15.01 10.80
CA ILE A 23 16.68 -14.51 11.08
C ILE A 23 16.65 -14.09 12.55
N GLY A 24 16.90 -15.04 13.44
CA GLY A 24 17.26 -14.82 14.84
C GLY A 24 16.17 -14.35 15.81
N TYR A 25 15.02 -13.83 15.34
CA TYR A 25 13.96 -13.33 16.23
C TYR A 25 13.01 -14.45 16.68
N THR A 26 13.11 -14.84 17.94
CA THR A 26 12.36 -15.96 18.49
C THR A 26 10.97 -15.55 18.98
N LYS A 27 10.09 -16.53 19.16
CA LYS A 27 8.76 -16.31 19.74
C LYS A 27 8.85 -15.67 21.12
N GLU A 28 9.80 -16.12 21.96
CA GLU A 28 10.02 -15.61 23.30
C GLU A 28 10.44 -14.14 23.29
N GLN A 29 11.25 -13.72 22.31
CA GLN A 29 11.61 -12.31 22.13
C GLN A 29 10.40 -11.47 21.73
N ALA A 30 9.55 -11.98 20.83
CA ALA A 30 8.29 -11.32 20.46
C ALA A 30 7.33 -11.18 21.65
N ASP A 31 7.20 -12.22 22.48
CA ASP A 31 6.39 -12.19 23.70
C ASP A 31 6.89 -11.11 24.67
N GLN A 32 8.19 -11.05 24.92
CA GLN A 32 8.79 -10.04 25.80
C GLN A 32 8.59 -8.62 25.27
N ALA A 33 8.81 -8.40 23.96
CA ALA A 33 8.59 -7.11 23.33
C ALA A 33 7.11 -6.69 23.41
N ASN A 34 6.18 -7.61 23.16
CA ASN A 34 4.75 -7.36 23.24
C ASN A 34 4.29 -7.04 24.68
N GLN A 35 4.82 -7.74 25.69
CA GLN A 35 4.54 -7.42 27.09
C GLN A 35 5.07 -6.05 27.49
N ALA A 36 6.30 -5.71 27.07
CA ALA A 36 6.89 -4.40 27.33
C ALA A 36 6.09 -3.28 26.66
N PHE A 37 5.64 -3.49 25.42
CA PHE A 37 4.76 -2.58 24.71
C PHE A 37 3.44 -2.37 25.43
N ASP A 38 2.74 -3.44 25.79
CA ASP A 38 1.47 -3.36 26.51
C ASP A 38 1.66 -2.62 27.86
N GLY A 39 2.79 -2.84 28.55
CA GLY A 39 3.17 -2.08 29.74
C GLY A 39 3.35 -0.58 29.48
N ALA A 40 4.02 -0.20 28.39
CA ALA A 40 4.21 1.19 27.99
C ALA A 40 2.89 1.89 27.65
N VAL A 41 1.97 1.19 26.95
CA VAL A 41 0.63 1.73 26.65
C VAL A 41 -0.19 1.91 27.92
N ARG A 42 -0.18 0.96 28.86
CA ARG A 42 -0.86 1.12 30.15
C ARG A 42 -0.33 2.34 30.92
N GLN A 43 0.98 2.52 30.97
CA GLN A 43 1.57 3.68 31.64
C GLN A 43 1.17 4.99 30.95
N TYR A 44 1.22 5.05 29.62
CA TYR A 44 0.76 6.22 28.86
C TYR A 44 -0.70 6.58 29.19
N LEU A 45 -1.58 5.57 29.26
CA LEU A 45 -2.99 5.78 29.59
C LEU A 45 -3.19 6.22 31.05
N ARG A 46 -2.39 5.74 32.01
CA ARG A 46 -2.38 6.24 33.39
C ARG A 46 -2.03 7.73 33.43
N ASP A 47 -0.91 8.09 32.81
CA ASP A 47 -0.44 9.48 32.77
C ASP A 47 -1.50 10.40 32.11
N TRP A 48 -2.16 9.94 31.04
CA TRP A 48 -3.23 10.66 30.37
C TRP A 48 -4.49 10.87 31.25
N ILE A 49 -4.85 9.87 32.07
CA ILE A 49 -5.97 9.96 33.02
C ILE A 49 -5.61 10.92 34.17
N GLU A 50 -4.41 10.81 34.73
CA GLU A 50 -3.91 11.64 35.84
C GLU A 50 -3.82 13.12 35.48
N GLN A 51 -3.55 13.46 34.22
CA GLN A 51 -3.56 14.82 33.70
C GLN A 51 -4.96 15.47 33.64
N GLY A 52 -6.00 14.81 34.15
CA GLY A 52 -7.32 15.40 34.39
C GLY A 52 -8.24 15.43 33.17
N THR A 53 -7.97 14.60 32.15
CA THR A 53 -8.75 14.56 30.90
C THR A 53 -10.13 13.88 31.05
N LEU A 54 -10.44 13.31 32.22
CA LEU A 54 -11.75 12.75 32.56
C LEU A 54 -12.44 13.59 33.64
N PRO A 55 -13.76 13.83 33.56
CA PRO A 55 -14.48 14.58 34.58
C PRO A 55 -14.38 13.87 35.94
N ALA A 56 -13.85 14.58 36.94
CA ALA A 56 -13.53 14.08 38.27
C ALA A 56 -14.66 13.25 38.88
N LYS A 57 -14.39 11.96 39.20
CA LYS A 57 -15.36 11.12 39.93
C LYS A 57 -14.71 10.11 40.89
N SER A 58 -15.16 10.23 42.15
CA SER A 58 -15.30 9.29 43.28
C SER A 58 -14.13 8.40 43.75
N ALA A 59 -14.10 8.14 45.07
CA ALA A 59 -12.94 7.67 45.83
C ALA A 59 -12.70 6.14 45.86
N ASP A 60 -13.42 5.33 45.07
CA ASP A 60 -13.33 3.85 45.08
C ASP A 60 -12.46 3.28 43.93
N PHE A 61 -11.53 4.07 43.39
CA PHE A 61 -11.05 3.93 42.01
C PHE A 61 -9.85 3.00 41.74
N GLU A 62 -9.08 2.50 42.71
CA GLU A 62 -7.85 1.75 42.35
C GLU A 62 -8.14 0.43 41.61
N SER A 63 -9.19 -0.31 42.01
CA SER A 63 -9.65 -1.52 41.30
C SER A 63 -10.31 -1.20 39.97
N ASP A 64 -11.08 -0.10 39.90
CA ASP A 64 -11.81 0.32 38.69
C ASP A 64 -10.88 0.95 37.64
N THR A 65 -9.75 1.52 38.06
CA THR A 65 -8.80 2.22 37.18
C THR A 65 -8.02 1.24 36.32
N GLU A 66 -7.51 0.14 36.89
CA GLU A 66 -6.79 -0.88 36.11
C GLU A 66 -7.71 -1.61 35.14
N ASP A 67 -8.93 -1.96 35.56
CA ASP A 67 -9.95 -2.53 34.68
C ASP A 67 -10.34 -1.56 33.56
N PHE A 68 -10.45 -0.26 33.87
CA PHE A 68 -10.69 0.76 32.86
C PHE A 68 -9.51 0.93 31.91
N ILE A 69 -8.27 0.93 32.38
CA ILE A 69 -7.06 0.98 31.52
C ILE A 69 -7.05 -0.22 30.57
N GLU A 70 -7.34 -1.40 31.08
CA GLU A 70 -7.29 -2.65 30.33
C GLU A 70 -8.39 -2.76 29.26
N HIS A 71 -9.56 -2.13 29.45
CA HIS A 71 -10.74 -2.35 28.59
C HIS A 71 -11.35 -1.09 27.95
N GLY A 72 -11.17 0.09 28.54
CA GLY A 72 -11.96 1.29 28.22
C GLY A 72 -11.14 2.56 27.93
N ALA A 73 -9.94 2.70 28.51
CA ALA A 73 -9.18 3.93 28.44
C ALA A 73 -8.73 4.26 27.02
N LEU A 74 -8.17 3.30 26.29
CA LEU A 74 -7.72 3.53 24.91
C LEU A 74 -8.88 3.95 23.99
N ARG A 75 -10.04 3.30 24.09
CA ARG A 75 -11.23 3.69 23.32
C ARG A 75 -11.70 5.09 23.69
N SER A 76 -11.63 5.44 24.97
CA SER A 76 -11.98 6.78 25.44
C SER A 76 -10.99 7.82 24.92
N PHE A 77 -9.70 7.51 24.91
CA PHE A 77 -8.65 8.36 24.35
C PHE A 77 -8.91 8.68 22.87
N PHE A 78 -9.16 7.67 22.03
CA PHE A 78 -9.54 7.82 20.62
C PHE A 78 -10.92 8.49 20.39
N LYS A 79 -11.77 8.57 21.42
CA LYS A 79 -13.07 9.26 21.31
C LYS A 79 -12.94 10.76 21.55
N HIS A 80 -11.98 11.18 22.38
CA HIS A 80 -11.83 12.58 22.77
C HIS A 80 -10.81 13.33 21.91
N ARG A 81 -10.17 12.66 20.93
CA ARG A 81 -9.14 13.22 20.07
C ARG A 81 -9.24 12.67 18.66
N ASP A 82 -9.13 13.56 17.68
CA ASP A 82 -9.08 13.21 16.26
C ASP A 82 -7.65 12.82 15.81
N ASP A 83 -6.64 13.10 16.64
CA ASP A 83 -5.22 12.84 16.42
C ASP A 83 -4.61 11.83 17.42
N ALA A 84 -5.46 11.01 18.05
CA ALA A 84 -5.06 10.07 19.12
C ALA A 84 -3.93 9.15 18.67
N PHE A 85 -4.00 8.60 17.46
CA PHE A 85 -2.95 7.69 17.00
C PHE A 85 -1.61 8.40 16.83
N ALA A 86 -1.61 9.60 16.25
CA ALA A 86 -0.40 10.39 16.08
C ALA A 86 0.25 10.77 17.42
N LEU A 87 -0.54 11.00 18.47
CA LEU A 87 -0.04 11.27 19.83
C LEU A 87 0.54 10.05 20.53
N LEU A 88 -0.05 8.87 20.33
CA LEU A 88 0.54 7.63 20.84
C LEU A 88 1.94 7.40 20.24
N LEU A 89 2.11 7.75 18.96
CA LEU A 89 3.40 7.67 18.26
C LEU A 89 4.43 8.74 18.70
N GLU A 90 4.07 9.68 19.57
CA GLU A 90 5.06 10.58 20.21
C GLU A 90 5.76 9.93 21.39
N ASN A 91 5.18 8.87 21.95
CA ASN A 91 5.84 8.11 23.00
C ASN A 91 6.91 7.20 22.37
N ASP A 92 8.18 7.44 22.68
CA ASP A 92 9.33 6.71 22.12
C ASP A 92 9.22 5.19 22.23
N ALA A 93 8.70 4.67 23.34
CA ALA A 93 8.60 3.23 23.56
C ALA A 93 7.50 2.62 22.68
N ILE A 94 6.34 3.28 22.59
CA ILE A 94 5.23 2.87 21.72
C ILE A 94 5.66 2.96 20.25
N ALA A 95 6.22 4.10 19.84
CA ALA A 95 6.66 4.34 18.47
C ALA A 95 7.70 3.32 18.00
N ARG A 96 8.72 3.06 18.82
CA ARG A 96 9.79 2.08 18.49
C ARG A 96 9.22 0.69 18.23
N HIS A 97 8.28 0.23 19.05
CA HIS A 97 7.67 -1.09 18.88
C HIS A 97 6.78 -1.15 17.62
N MET A 98 5.94 -0.15 17.39
CA MET A 98 5.04 -0.13 16.22
C MET A 98 5.81 0.03 14.90
N LEU A 99 6.94 0.72 14.93
CA LEU A 99 7.87 0.91 13.79
C LEU A 99 8.98 -0.13 13.73
N ARG A 100 8.86 -1.25 14.45
CA ARG A 100 9.89 -2.30 14.41
C ARG A 100 10.10 -2.82 12.98
N PRO A 101 11.36 -3.03 12.57
CA PRO A 101 11.65 -3.60 11.26
C PRO A 101 11.20 -5.06 11.20
N ILE A 102 11.06 -5.61 9.99
CA ILE A 102 10.49 -6.95 9.80
C ILE A 102 11.29 -8.07 10.48
N ASN A 103 12.60 -7.90 10.62
CA ASN A 103 13.47 -8.85 11.32
C ASN A 103 13.27 -8.85 12.84
N GLU A 104 12.41 -7.98 13.38
CA GLU A 104 11.96 -7.94 14.78
C GLU A 104 10.48 -8.35 14.91
N VAL A 105 9.93 -9.03 13.91
CA VAL A 105 8.54 -9.51 13.89
C VAL A 105 8.55 -11.02 13.80
N TYR A 106 7.94 -11.67 14.79
CA TYR A 106 7.67 -13.09 14.72
C TYR A 106 6.35 -13.32 13.97
N PHE A 107 6.38 -14.17 12.94
CA PHE A 107 5.21 -14.60 12.17
C PHE A 107 4.85 -16.04 12.50
N GLU A 108 3.57 -16.31 12.75
CA GLU A 108 3.08 -17.66 13.01
C GLU A 108 3.03 -18.49 11.71
N ASN A 109 3.45 -19.77 11.80
CA ASN A 109 3.71 -20.63 10.63
C ASN A 109 2.49 -20.89 9.73
N ASP A 110 1.27 -20.94 10.28
CA ASP A 110 0.09 -21.41 9.53
C ASP A 110 -0.50 -20.36 8.57
N ALA A 111 -0.22 -19.06 8.81
CA ALA A 111 -0.85 -17.96 8.07
C ALA A 111 0.07 -16.75 7.84
N TYR A 112 1.33 -16.83 8.29
CA TYR A 112 2.23 -15.67 8.42
C TYR A 112 1.53 -14.50 9.13
N GLU A 113 0.77 -14.80 10.20
CA GLU A 113 0.16 -13.77 11.03
C GLU A 113 1.24 -13.18 11.94
N PRO A 114 1.43 -11.85 11.97
CA PRO A 114 2.39 -11.24 12.87
C PRO A 114 1.89 -11.35 14.30
N MET A 115 2.79 -11.74 15.21
CA MET A 115 2.50 -11.78 16.63
C MET A 115 2.50 -10.37 17.22
N LEU A 116 1.33 -9.73 17.22
CA LEU A 116 1.13 -8.38 17.75
C LEU A 116 0.66 -8.40 19.21
N ALA A 117 1.09 -7.39 19.97
CA ALA A 117 0.63 -7.15 21.34
C ALA A 117 -0.89 -6.87 21.42
N LYS A 118 -1.49 -7.02 22.60
CA LYS A 118 -2.94 -6.83 22.76
C LYS A 118 -3.35 -5.39 22.46
N PHE A 119 -2.65 -4.43 23.06
CA PHE A 119 -2.94 -3.01 22.79
C PHE A 119 -2.56 -2.63 21.36
N GLU A 120 -1.54 -3.25 20.75
CA GLU A 120 -1.14 -2.95 19.38
C GLU A 120 -2.28 -3.26 18.40
N LYS A 121 -2.89 -4.44 18.52
CA LYS A 121 -4.08 -4.83 17.72
C LYS A 121 -5.23 -3.85 17.92
N ARG A 122 -5.51 -3.47 19.17
CA ARG A 122 -6.59 -2.55 19.52
C ARG A 122 -6.37 -1.14 18.98
N ILE A 123 -5.13 -0.63 19.03
CA ILE A 123 -4.75 0.67 18.46
C ILE A 123 -5.05 0.68 16.95
N TYR A 124 -4.59 -0.32 16.19
CA TYR A 124 -4.85 -0.39 14.75
C TYR A 124 -6.35 -0.46 14.43
N ASN A 125 -7.12 -1.24 15.18
CA ASN A 125 -8.57 -1.34 15.01
C ASN A 125 -9.28 -0.01 15.33
N LEU A 126 -8.88 0.69 16.39
CA LEU A 126 -9.46 1.98 16.76
C LEU A 126 -9.12 3.07 15.75
N ALA A 127 -7.86 3.16 15.29
CA ALA A 127 -7.44 4.10 14.26
C ALA A 127 -8.27 3.93 12.96
N ALA A 128 -8.44 2.68 12.50
CA ALA A 128 -9.24 2.38 11.31
C ALA A 128 -10.71 2.84 11.46
N HIS A 129 -11.33 2.63 12.61
CA HIS A 129 -12.76 2.93 12.81
C HIS A 129 -13.08 4.35 13.26
N ARG A 130 -12.14 5.04 13.91
CA ARG A 130 -12.37 6.34 14.55
C ARG A 130 -11.74 7.50 13.81
N GLU A 131 -10.54 7.28 13.28
CA GLU A 131 -9.79 8.29 12.54
C GLU A 131 -9.89 8.06 11.02
N ASN A 132 -10.58 6.99 10.58
CA ASN A 132 -10.56 6.51 9.20
C ASN A 132 -9.13 6.33 8.68
N PHE A 133 -8.24 5.86 9.56
CA PHE A 133 -6.84 5.65 9.26
C PHE A 133 -6.50 4.17 9.36
N GLU A 134 -6.60 3.46 8.23
CA GLU A 134 -6.15 2.08 8.16
C GLU A 134 -4.63 2.02 8.06
N VAL A 135 -3.98 1.39 9.05
CA VAL A 135 -2.59 0.94 8.87
C VAL A 135 -2.62 -0.35 8.05
N PRO A 136 -2.11 -0.33 6.81
CA PRO A 136 -2.27 -1.43 5.87
C PRO A 136 -1.97 -2.79 6.48
N PHE A 137 -2.92 -3.71 6.32
CA PHE A 137 -2.86 -5.10 6.75
C PHE A 137 -2.78 -5.33 8.28
N ARG A 138 -2.66 -4.31 9.14
CA ARG A 138 -2.45 -4.50 10.59
C ARG A 138 -3.72 -4.49 11.43
N TYR A 139 -4.82 -3.98 10.90
CA TYR A 139 -6.14 -4.00 11.55
C TYR A 139 -6.95 -5.24 11.14
N SER A 140 -7.83 -5.68 12.03
CA SER A 140 -8.72 -6.82 11.81
C SER A 140 -10.09 -6.35 11.28
N PRO A 141 -10.80 -7.14 10.47
CA PRO A 141 -12.15 -6.78 10.04
C PRO A 141 -13.10 -6.69 11.24
N ALA A 142 -14.14 -5.87 11.15
CA ALA A 142 -15.11 -5.67 12.25
C ALA A 142 -15.73 -6.99 12.78
N SER A 143 -15.90 -7.99 11.92
CA SER A 143 -16.38 -9.33 12.30
C SER A 143 -15.42 -10.12 13.19
N ARG A 144 -14.17 -9.67 13.32
CA ARG A 144 -13.12 -10.22 14.18
C ARG A 144 -12.78 -9.30 15.35
N GLN A 145 -13.64 -8.34 15.68
CA GLN A 145 -13.41 -7.41 16.78
C GLN A 145 -14.42 -7.65 17.91
N GLY A 146 -13.92 -7.74 19.15
CA GLY A 146 -14.74 -7.79 20.35
C GLY A 146 -15.28 -6.41 20.74
N ALA A 147 -16.04 -6.33 21.83
CA ALA A 147 -16.69 -5.10 22.29
C ALA A 147 -15.72 -3.94 22.58
N HIS A 148 -14.46 -4.26 22.90
CA HIS A 148 -13.40 -3.30 23.22
C HIS A 148 -12.49 -2.96 22.03
N GLY A 149 -12.75 -3.54 20.84
CA GLY A 149 -11.87 -3.42 19.67
C GLY A 149 -10.70 -4.40 19.69
N ASP A 150 -10.69 -5.37 20.61
CA ASP A 150 -9.72 -6.47 20.61
C ASP A 150 -9.96 -7.43 19.44
N THR A 151 -8.89 -7.92 18.82
CA THR A 151 -9.01 -8.95 17.79
C THR A 151 -9.39 -10.28 18.42
N VAL A 152 -10.50 -10.87 17.99
CA VAL A 152 -10.97 -12.20 18.40
C VAL A 152 -10.15 -13.27 17.66
N PRO A 153 -9.54 -14.24 18.39
CA PRO A 153 -8.88 -15.39 17.78
C PRO A 153 -9.82 -16.22 16.91
N LEU A 154 -9.31 -16.79 15.81
CA LEU A 154 -10.13 -17.58 14.89
C LEU A 154 -10.77 -18.81 15.56
N LEU A 155 -10.04 -19.47 16.46
CA LEU A 155 -10.51 -20.64 17.20
C LEU A 155 -11.70 -20.34 18.13
N GLU A 156 -11.90 -19.07 18.47
CA GLU A 156 -13.00 -18.60 19.32
C GLU A 156 -14.20 -18.09 18.50
N MET A 157 -14.10 -18.08 17.17
CA MET A 157 -15.22 -17.72 16.29
C MET A 157 -16.16 -18.92 16.12
N ASN A 158 -17.48 -18.67 16.28
CA ASN A 158 -18.50 -19.72 16.17
C ASN A 158 -18.38 -20.53 14.86
N THR A 159 -18.13 -21.84 15.01
CA THR A 159 -17.78 -22.83 13.98
C THR A 159 -18.85 -23.09 12.89
N GLY A 160 -20.04 -22.50 13.01
CA GLY A 160 -21.15 -22.69 12.06
C GLY A 160 -21.07 -21.84 10.78
N GLN A 161 -20.11 -20.91 10.70
CA GLN A 161 -19.87 -20.11 9.51
C GLN A 161 -18.50 -20.49 8.95
N ILE A 162 -18.47 -21.49 8.06
CA ILE A 162 -17.35 -21.69 7.13
C ILE A 162 -17.28 -20.40 6.30
N LYS A 163 -16.46 -19.46 6.74
CA LYS A 163 -16.30 -18.12 6.17
C LYS A 163 -15.05 -18.15 5.34
N GLU A 164 -15.16 -17.75 4.09
CA GLU A 164 -14.03 -17.56 3.18
C GLU A 164 -12.86 -16.88 3.91
N ASP A 165 -11.70 -17.53 3.88
CA ASP A 165 -10.47 -17.15 4.60
C ASP A 165 -9.80 -15.84 4.12
N ILE A 166 -10.42 -15.15 3.15
CA ILE A 166 -9.90 -13.92 2.53
C ILE A 166 -10.19 -12.73 3.43
N GLY A 167 -9.17 -11.93 3.72
CA GLY A 167 -9.31 -10.75 4.56
C GLY A 167 -9.28 -11.04 6.06
N MET A 168 -9.28 -12.32 6.45
CA MET A 168 -9.33 -12.70 7.86
C MET A 168 -7.96 -12.53 8.53
N TYR A 169 -6.87 -12.96 7.89
CA TYR A 169 -5.50 -12.88 8.42
C TYR A 169 -4.61 -11.97 7.57
N PHE A 170 -3.50 -11.55 8.15
CA PHE A 170 -2.52 -10.63 7.59
C PHE A 170 -2.09 -11.05 6.17
N GLY A 171 -1.80 -12.33 5.97
CA GLY A 171 -1.40 -12.89 4.69
C GLY A 171 -2.47 -12.83 3.60
N THR A 172 -3.77 -12.80 3.94
CA THR A 172 -4.88 -12.77 2.96
C THR A 172 -5.67 -11.47 2.92
N ARG A 173 -5.28 -10.46 3.69
CA ARG A 173 -5.87 -9.12 3.60
C ARG A 173 -5.61 -8.51 2.23
N ARG A 174 -6.58 -7.77 1.72
CA ARG A 174 -6.41 -7.03 0.46
C ARG A 174 -5.81 -5.66 0.77
N SER A 175 -5.13 -5.09 -0.20
CA SER A 175 -4.70 -3.69 -0.10
C SER A 175 -5.90 -2.76 0.04
N ASP A 176 -5.89 -1.97 1.11
CA ASP A 176 -6.85 -0.89 1.37
C ASP A 176 -6.46 0.39 0.62
N ALA A 177 -7.23 1.46 0.82
CA ALA A 177 -6.98 2.75 0.18
C ALA A 177 -5.60 3.31 0.57
N THR A 178 -5.22 3.22 1.85
CA THR A 178 -3.91 3.70 2.35
C THR A 178 -2.75 2.97 1.67
N ALA A 179 -2.84 1.65 1.53
CA ALA A 179 -1.85 0.85 0.82
C ALA A 179 -1.72 1.29 -0.64
N LEU A 180 -2.83 1.47 -1.35
CA LEU A 180 -2.84 1.91 -2.74
C LEU A 180 -2.24 3.31 -2.91
N THR A 181 -2.55 4.25 -2.01
CA THR A 181 -1.95 5.59 -2.00
C THR A 181 -0.43 5.54 -1.80
N ILE A 182 0.05 4.75 -0.84
CA ILE A 182 1.50 4.61 -0.60
C ILE A 182 2.21 4.05 -1.83
N LEU A 183 1.64 3.03 -2.48
CA LEU A 183 2.20 2.45 -3.70
C LEU A 183 2.18 3.46 -4.86
N ALA A 184 1.08 4.20 -5.03
CA ALA A 184 0.98 5.26 -6.04
C ALA A 184 2.05 6.34 -5.86
N ASP A 185 2.28 6.81 -4.63
CA ASP A 185 3.30 7.81 -4.33
C ASP A 185 4.73 7.31 -4.58
N GLN A 186 4.98 6.01 -4.34
CA GLN A 186 6.24 5.38 -4.73
C GLN A 186 6.44 5.38 -6.25
N LEU A 187 5.41 5.03 -7.03
CA LEU A 187 5.48 5.06 -8.50
C LEU A 187 5.69 6.48 -9.03
N ARG A 188 4.96 7.46 -8.48
CA ARG A 188 5.12 8.88 -8.85
C ARG A 188 6.56 9.34 -8.60
N ARG A 189 7.12 9.03 -7.42
CA ARG A 189 8.53 9.33 -7.11
C ARG A 189 9.51 8.65 -8.05
N GLU A 190 9.27 7.38 -8.39
CA GLU A 190 10.07 6.65 -9.37
C GLU A 190 10.02 7.37 -10.74
N ALA A 191 8.89 7.96 -11.14
CA ALA A 191 8.74 8.68 -12.39
C ALA A 191 9.40 10.08 -12.41
N LEU A 192 9.55 10.77 -11.26
CA LEU A 192 9.97 12.18 -11.18
C LEU A 192 11.32 12.52 -11.83
N SER A 193 12.28 11.58 -11.89
CA SER A 193 13.59 11.90 -12.48
C SER A 193 13.47 12.22 -13.98
N PRO A 194 14.17 13.25 -14.50
CA PRO A 194 14.11 13.63 -15.91
C PRO A 194 14.44 12.47 -16.86
N THR A 195 13.68 12.36 -17.95
CA THR A 195 13.80 11.30 -18.97
C THR A 195 13.63 11.89 -20.36
N LEU A 196 14.15 11.20 -21.39
CA LEU A 196 13.91 11.54 -22.80
C LEU A 196 12.44 11.35 -23.21
N LEU A 197 11.73 10.48 -22.50
CA LEU A 197 10.31 10.21 -22.68
C LEU A 197 9.61 10.57 -21.36
N PRO A 198 8.94 11.73 -21.23
CA PRO A 198 8.27 12.12 -20.01
C PRO A 198 7.26 11.07 -19.56
N ILE A 199 7.30 10.72 -18.27
CA ILE A 199 6.52 9.62 -17.70
C ILE A 199 5.46 10.17 -16.74
N HIS A 200 4.20 9.80 -16.97
CA HIS A 200 3.05 10.17 -16.17
C HIS A 200 2.45 8.94 -15.50
N VAL A 201 2.25 8.99 -14.19
CA VAL A 201 1.66 7.88 -13.42
C VAL A 201 0.21 8.19 -13.09
N VAL A 202 -0.71 7.38 -13.60
CA VAL A 202 -2.17 7.54 -13.42
C VAL A 202 -2.68 6.48 -12.44
N THR A 203 -3.19 6.93 -11.30
CA THR A 203 -3.59 6.07 -10.18
C THR A 203 -4.95 6.43 -9.58
N ASP A 204 -5.78 7.18 -10.31
CA ASP A 204 -7.12 7.60 -9.89
C ASP A 204 -8.22 6.92 -10.72
N GLY A 205 -9.42 6.78 -10.14
CA GLY A 205 -10.62 6.24 -10.81
C GLY A 205 -10.57 4.74 -11.10
N TYR A 206 -11.33 4.26 -12.09
CA TYR A 206 -11.16 2.91 -12.64
C TYR A 206 -10.41 2.97 -13.97
N MET A 207 -10.07 1.83 -14.56
CA MET A 207 -9.29 1.78 -15.79
C MET A 207 -9.83 2.68 -16.92
N GLU A 208 -11.16 2.76 -17.09
CA GLU A 208 -11.80 3.65 -18.06
C GLU A 208 -11.59 5.13 -17.71
N ASP A 209 -11.72 5.50 -16.43
CA ASP A 209 -11.47 6.87 -15.97
C ASP A 209 -10.00 7.23 -16.12
N SER A 210 -9.09 6.30 -15.85
CA SER A 210 -7.65 6.48 -16.07
C SER A 210 -7.33 6.72 -17.54
N LEU A 211 -7.96 5.98 -18.47
CA LEU A 211 -7.82 6.22 -19.90
C LEU A 211 -8.34 7.63 -20.28
N ARG A 212 -9.46 8.08 -19.70
CA ARG A 212 -9.96 9.46 -19.90
C ARG A 212 -9.00 10.51 -19.37
N VAL A 213 -8.35 10.27 -18.23
CA VAL A 213 -7.31 11.14 -17.69
C VAL A 213 -6.13 11.22 -18.65
N VAL A 214 -5.66 10.09 -19.20
CA VAL A 214 -4.59 10.08 -20.21
C VAL A 214 -4.97 10.94 -21.41
N LYS A 215 -6.18 10.77 -21.95
CA LYS A 215 -6.68 11.56 -23.09
C LYS A 215 -6.71 13.05 -22.77
N THR A 216 -7.36 13.42 -21.66
CA THR A 216 -7.52 14.82 -21.22
C THR A 216 -6.17 15.49 -20.99
N THR A 217 -5.22 14.80 -20.36
CA THR A 217 -3.86 15.32 -20.16
C THR A 217 -3.14 15.51 -21.48
N THR A 218 -3.32 14.59 -22.44
CA THR A 218 -2.70 14.72 -23.77
C THR A 218 -3.30 15.88 -24.58
N GLU A 219 -4.62 16.09 -24.48
CA GLU A 219 -5.30 17.27 -25.06
C GLU A 219 -4.79 18.58 -24.44
N GLN A 220 -4.55 18.61 -23.12
CA GLN A 220 -3.98 19.77 -22.45
C GLN A 220 -2.53 20.03 -22.92
N LEU A 221 -1.70 18.99 -23.02
CA LEU A 221 -0.34 19.10 -23.55
C LEU A 221 -0.34 19.66 -24.98
N GLN A 222 -1.29 19.22 -25.82
CA GLN A 222 -1.48 19.81 -27.16
C GLN A 222 -1.80 21.31 -27.08
N ALA A 223 -2.72 21.70 -26.20
CA ALA A 223 -3.12 23.09 -26.02
C ALA A 223 -1.96 23.96 -25.51
N ASP A 224 -1.06 23.38 -24.73
CA ASP A 224 0.16 24.02 -24.21
C ASP A 224 1.29 24.10 -25.25
N GLY A 225 1.09 23.57 -26.46
CA GLY A 225 2.07 23.57 -27.54
C GLY A 225 3.17 22.52 -27.40
N ASP A 226 2.94 21.49 -26.59
CA ASP A 226 3.84 20.34 -26.51
C ASP A 226 3.79 19.53 -27.82
N GLU A 227 4.94 19.07 -28.30
CA GLU A 227 5.09 18.26 -29.52
C GLU A 227 5.75 16.89 -29.26
N GLN A 228 6.04 16.57 -27.99
CA GLN A 228 6.76 15.37 -27.60
C GLN A 228 5.83 14.17 -27.40
N LEU A 229 6.42 12.98 -27.46
CA LEU A 229 5.75 11.75 -27.02
C LEU A 229 5.77 11.69 -25.49
N HIS A 230 4.70 11.17 -24.91
CA HIS A 230 4.55 10.98 -23.48
C HIS A 230 4.21 9.52 -23.17
N CYS A 231 4.83 9.00 -22.11
CA CYS A 231 4.55 7.67 -21.57
C CYS A 231 3.59 7.80 -20.39
N PHE A 232 2.43 7.19 -20.48
CA PHE A 232 1.48 7.09 -19.39
C PHE A 232 1.48 5.66 -18.87
N VAL A 233 1.67 5.49 -17.55
CA VAL A 233 1.52 4.20 -16.88
C VAL A 233 0.34 4.25 -15.92
N ILE A 234 -0.54 3.25 -16.02
CA ILE A 234 -1.76 3.14 -15.25
C ILE A 234 -1.61 1.97 -14.28
N GLN A 235 -1.98 2.16 -13.01
CA GLN A 235 -2.13 1.08 -12.03
C GLN A 235 -3.49 1.17 -11.36
N ARG A 236 -4.52 0.49 -11.90
CA ARG A 236 -5.89 0.60 -11.37
C ARG A 236 -6.72 -0.65 -11.49
N ARG A 237 -7.80 -0.67 -10.71
CA ARG A 237 -8.85 -1.68 -10.83
C ARG A 237 -9.52 -1.58 -12.18
N HIS A 238 -9.88 -2.73 -12.75
CA HIS A 238 -10.51 -2.75 -14.06
C HIS A 238 -11.89 -2.08 -14.03
N ALA A 239 -12.68 -2.30 -12.98
CA ALA A 239 -14.04 -1.74 -12.84
C ALA A 239 -14.42 -1.54 -11.36
N ALA A 240 -15.58 -0.89 -11.12
CA ALA A 240 -16.10 -0.58 -9.79
C ALA A 240 -16.55 -1.80 -8.99
N ASP A 241 -17.16 -2.75 -9.67
CA ASP A 241 -17.56 -4.05 -9.13
C ASP A 241 -16.40 -5.06 -9.08
N ASP A 242 -15.27 -4.73 -9.73
CA ASP A 242 -14.09 -5.55 -9.74
C ASP A 242 -13.13 -5.24 -8.58
N ARG A 243 -12.47 -6.29 -8.14
CA ARG A 243 -11.53 -6.28 -7.02
C ARG A 243 -10.09 -6.51 -7.47
N HIS A 244 -9.86 -6.88 -8.73
CA HIS A 244 -8.54 -7.08 -9.30
C HIS A 244 -7.93 -5.76 -9.79
N LEU A 245 -6.62 -5.59 -9.60
CA LEU A 245 -5.85 -4.49 -10.19
C LEU A 245 -5.16 -4.98 -11.45
N GLY A 246 -5.18 -4.14 -12.50
CA GLY A 246 -4.36 -4.28 -13.68
C GLY A 246 -3.37 -3.13 -13.84
N ALA A 247 -2.46 -3.30 -14.80
CA ALA A 247 -1.54 -2.27 -15.24
C ALA A 247 -1.69 -2.04 -16.75
N ALA A 248 -1.41 -0.83 -17.20
CA ALA A 248 -1.33 -0.52 -18.62
C ALA A 248 -0.26 0.54 -18.89
N LEU A 249 0.31 0.53 -20.08
CA LEU A 249 1.18 1.57 -20.60
C LEU A 249 0.60 2.10 -21.90
N LEU A 250 0.54 3.42 -22.03
CA LEU A 250 0.11 4.11 -23.24
C LEU A 250 1.20 5.09 -23.67
N ILE A 251 1.57 5.02 -24.95
CA ILE A 251 2.38 6.06 -25.58
C ILE A 251 1.43 7.01 -26.31
N MET A 252 1.46 8.27 -25.92
CA MET A 252 0.62 9.32 -26.51
C MET A 252 1.50 10.33 -27.22
N ASN A 253 1.04 10.79 -28.39
CA ASN A 253 1.59 11.96 -29.06
C ASN A 253 0.68 13.15 -28.75
N SER A 254 1.21 14.21 -28.17
CA SER A 254 0.47 15.45 -27.88
C SER A 254 -0.16 16.04 -29.14
N GLN A 255 0.46 15.87 -30.31
CA GLN A 255 -0.10 16.33 -31.58
C GLN A 255 -1.31 15.51 -32.07
N GLN A 256 -1.54 14.32 -31.50
CA GLN A 256 -2.62 13.40 -31.87
C GLN A 256 -3.31 12.81 -30.61
N PRO A 257 -3.96 13.63 -29.78
CA PRO A 257 -4.47 13.18 -28.48
C PRO A 257 -5.59 12.13 -28.57
N ASN A 258 -6.25 12.02 -29.72
CA ASN A 258 -7.34 11.08 -29.96
C ASN A 258 -6.87 9.68 -30.34
N LYS A 259 -5.56 9.46 -30.52
CA LYS A 259 -5.02 8.17 -30.97
C LYS A 259 -3.72 7.83 -30.22
N PRO A 260 -3.74 6.80 -29.35
CA PRO A 260 -2.52 6.26 -28.79
C PRO A 260 -1.60 5.73 -29.91
N GLN A 261 -0.29 5.86 -29.71
CA GLN A 261 0.73 5.32 -30.63
C GLN A 261 1.09 3.87 -30.31
N ARG A 262 0.98 3.50 -29.02
CA ARG A 262 1.20 2.13 -28.54
C ARG A 262 0.40 1.93 -27.26
N VAL A 263 -0.22 0.75 -27.11
CA VAL A 263 -0.93 0.38 -25.88
C VAL A 263 -0.51 -1.00 -25.44
N ILE A 264 -0.07 -1.12 -24.20
CA ILE A 264 0.36 -2.38 -23.61
C ILE A 264 -0.50 -2.62 -22.38
N PHE A 265 -1.21 -3.74 -22.35
CA PHE A 265 -1.98 -4.14 -21.20
C PHE A 265 -1.26 -5.26 -20.46
N CYS A 266 -1.07 -5.05 -19.15
CA CYS A 266 -0.32 -5.96 -18.29
C CYS A 266 -1.24 -6.47 -17.18
N ASP A 267 -1.55 -7.76 -17.21
CA ASP A 267 -2.31 -8.45 -16.17
C ASP A 267 -1.55 -9.71 -15.73
N THR A 268 -1.64 -10.03 -14.45
CA THR A 268 -0.98 -11.19 -13.84
C THR A 268 -1.85 -12.45 -13.85
N LEU A 269 -3.14 -12.33 -14.15
CA LEU A 269 -4.06 -13.44 -14.32
C LEU A 269 -4.08 -13.86 -15.80
N ASN A 270 -3.09 -14.65 -16.25
CA ASN A 270 -3.04 -15.15 -17.63
C ASN A 270 -3.08 -16.69 -17.71
N PRO A 271 -4.22 -17.34 -17.35
CA PRO A 271 -4.31 -18.80 -17.29
C PRO A 271 -4.34 -19.51 -18.65
N SER A 272 -4.62 -18.80 -19.75
CA SER A 272 -4.86 -19.42 -21.07
C SER A 272 -4.36 -18.59 -22.27
N GLY A 273 -3.40 -17.70 -22.06
CA GLY A 273 -2.77 -16.89 -23.12
C GLY A 273 -3.45 -15.54 -23.40
N ARG A 274 -4.61 -15.26 -22.81
CA ARG A 274 -5.19 -13.91 -22.74
C ARG A 274 -5.74 -13.66 -21.34
N PRO A 275 -5.54 -12.46 -20.77
CA PRO A 275 -6.08 -12.14 -19.47
C PRO A 275 -7.61 -11.99 -19.49
N PRO A 276 -8.33 -12.34 -18.39
CA PRO A 276 -9.79 -12.26 -18.30
C PRO A 276 -10.38 -10.89 -18.64
N TRP A 277 -9.58 -9.83 -18.48
CA TRP A 277 -9.98 -8.44 -18.69
C TRP A 277 -9.64 -7.90 -20.08
N TRP A 278 -9.00 -8.71 -20.94
CA TRP A 278 -8.55 -8.31 -22.27
C TRP A 278 -9.66 -7.65 -23.10
N ASP A 279 -10.77 -8.35 -23.34
CA ASP A 279 -11.85 -7.84 -24.19
C ASP A 279 -12.56 -6.63 -23.56
N LYS A 280 -12.66 -6.60 -22.23
CA LYS A 280 -13.22 -5.45 -21.49
C LYS A 280 -12.30 -4.23 -21.58
N PHE A 281 -10.98 -4.43 -21.55
CA PHE A 281 -10.01 -3.35 -21.74
C PHE A 281 -10.06 -2.83 -23.17
N LYS A 282 -10.11 -3.72 -24.19
CA LYS A 282 -10.31 -3.33 -25.59
C LYS A 282 -11.54 -2.43 -25.76
N ALA A 283 -12.69 -2.84 -25.25
CA ALA A 283 -13.92 -2.07 -25.36
C ALA A 283 -13.81 -0.68 -24.70
N LYS A 284 -13.13 -0.57 -23.55
CA LYS A 284 -12.89 0.71 -22.87
C LYS A 284 -11.94 1.60 -23.65
N LEU A 285 -10.88 1.03 -24.21
CA LEU A 285 -9.92 1.74 -25.03
C LEU A 285 -10.60 2.35 -26.26
N ASP A 286 -11.42 1.57 -26.97
CA ASP A 286 -12.16 2.05 -28.15
C ASP A 286 -13.23 3.08 -27.80
N ALA A 287 -13.86 2.96 -26.62
CA ALA A 287 -14.82 3.94 -26.15
C ALA A 287 -14.18 5.30 -25.80
N VAL A 288 -12.96 5.31 -25.24
CA VAL A 288 -12.25 6.54 -24.86
C VAL A 288 -11.54 7.18 -26.05
N PHE A 289 -11.00 6.35 -26.95
CA PHE A 289 -10.30 6.76 -28.17
C PHE A 289 -11.05 6.30 -29.42
N PRO A 290 -12.28 6.80 -29.67
CA PRO A 290 -13.04 6.40 -30.85
C PRO A 290 -12.30 6.82 -32.11
N GLN A 291 -12.20 5.90 -33.08
CA GLN A 291 -11.60 6.16 -34.38
C GLN A 291 -12.70 6.45 -35.42
N PRO A 292 -12.42 7.27 -36.46
CA PRO A 292 -13.37 7.54 -37.53
C PRO A 292 -13.89 6.27 -38.20
N GLU A 293 -15.08 6.35 -38.78
CA GLU A 293 -15.65 5.23 -39.53
C GLU A 293 -14.72 4.83 -40.69
N GLY A 294 -14.35 3.54 -40.74
CA GLY A 294 -13.43 2.99 -41.74
C GLY A 294 -11.96 2.98 -41.33
N GLU A 295 -11.59 3.57 -40.19
CA GLU A 295 -10.27 3.39 -39.59
C GLU A 295 -10.26 2.21 -38.60
N GLU A 296 -9.07 1.62 -38.41
CA GLU A 296 -8.87 0.57 -37.40
C GLU A 296 -9.15 1.12 -36.00
N PRO A 297 -9.81 0.35 -35.12
CA PRO A 297 -10.08 0.77 -33.74
C PRO A 297 -8.77 0.98 -32.97
N ALA A 298 -8.80 1.82 -31.93
CA ALA A 298 -7.62 2.07 -31.10
C ALA A 298 -7.10 0.78 -30.43
N SER A 299 -7.97 -0.21 -30.22
CA SER A 299 -7.60 -1.50 -29.65
C SER A 299 -6.92 -2.49 -30.60
N ASP A 300 -6.70 -2.15 -31.87
CA ASP A 300 -5.90 -2.98 -32.78
C ASP A 300 -4.40 -2.89 -32.51
N ILE A 301 -3.93 -1.79 -31.93
CA ILE A 301 -2.53 -1.63 -31.48
C ILE A 301 -2.29 -2.16 -30.06
N LEU A 302 -3.26 -2.89 -29.49
CA LEU A 302 -3.16 -3.42 -28.14
C LEU A 302 -2.23 -4.64 -28.07
N GLU A 303 -1.20 -4.54 -27.25
CA GLU A 303 -0.23 -5.60 -26.98
C GLU A 303 -0.43 -6.23 -25.59
N ASP A 304 -0.18 -7.54 -25.47
CA ASP A 304 -0.24 -8.27 -24.20
C ASP A 304 1.14 -8.25 -23.53
N GLY A 305 1.30 -7.37 -22.54
CA GLY A 305 2.46 -7.34 -21.66
C GLY A 305 2.24 -8.12 -20.36
N GLY A 306 1.21 -8.97 -20.30
CA GLY A 306 0.89 -9.76 -19.13
C GLY A 306 1.98 -10.78 -18.80
N VAL A 307 2.22 -10.98 -17.50
CA VAL A 307 3.20 -11.94 -17.00
C VAL A 307 2.51 -13.06 -16.24
N ARG A 308 2.96 -14.29 -16.47
CA ARG A 308 2.47 -15.45 -15.71
C ARG A 308 3.24 -15.54 -14.40
N LEU A 309 2.62 -15.06 -13.33
CA LEU A 309 3.04 -15.42 -11.99
C LEU A 309 2.36 -16.74 -11.61
N GLN A 310 3.13 -17.68 -11.06
CA GLN A 310 2.55 -18.94 -10.58
C GLN A 310 1.46 -18.64 -9.55
N ARG A 311 0.41 -19.46 -9.57
CA ARG A 311 -0.68 -19.34 -8.59
C ARG A 311 -0.11 -19.75 -7.23
N LEU A 312 0.11 -18.78 -6.34
CA LEU A 312 0.69 -19.02 -5.02
C LEU A 312 -0.16 -19.89 -4.08
N HIS A 313 -1.34 -20.30 -4.53
CA HIS A 313 -2.35 -21.01 -3.74
C HIS A 313 -2.96 -22.17 -4.53
N ASP A 314 -2.20 -22.80 -5.43
CA ASP A 314 -2.62 -24.09 -5.96
C ASP A 314 -2.81 -25.04 -4.75
N ASP A 315 -3.99 -25.67 -4.69
CA ASP A 315 -4.63 -26.40 -3.55
C ASP A 315 -5.60 -25.63 -2.65
N VAL A 316 -5.80 -24.32 -2.83
CA VAL A 316 -6.86 -23.55 -2.15
C VAL A 316 -7.94 -23.14 -3.18
N PRO A 317 -9.25 -23.33 -2.92
CA PRO A 317 -10.28 -23.04 -3.90
C PRO A 317 -10.29 -21.56 -4.35
N VAL A 318 -9.66 -21.30 -5.50
CA VAL A 318 -9.89 -20.29 -6.58
C VAL A 318 -10.02 -18.80 -6.20
N ARG A 319 -10.23 -18.38 -4.94
CA ARG A 319 -10.50 -16.98 -4.60
C ARG A 319 -9.34 -16.19 -4.00
N HIS A 320 -8.19 -16.82 -3.74
CA HIS A 320 -7.00 -16.14 -3.16
C HIS A 320 -6.10 -15.48 -4.22
N GLN A 321 -6.46 -15.54 -5.50
CA GLN A 321 -5.62 -15.12 -6.62
C GLN A 321 -5.42 -13.58 -6.71
N ASP A 322 -6.25 -12.79 -6.00
CA ASP A 322 -6.27 -11.32 -6.14
C ASP A 322 -5.69 -10.57 -4.93
N ILE A 323 -5.27 -11.24 -3.86
CA ILE A 323 -4.90 -10.55 -2.60
C ILE A 323 -3.63 -9.71 -2.73
N ASP A 324 -2.72 -10.11 -3.61
CA ASP A 324 -1.43 -9.45 -3.85
C ASP A 324 -1.39 -8.69 -5.19
N CYS A 325 -2.51 -8.59 -5.92
CA CYS A 325 -2.57 -7.93 -7.23
C CYS A 325 -2.03 -6.49 -7.20
N ALA A 326 -2.20 -5.78 -6.08
CA ALA A 326 -1.64 -4.45 -5.88
C ALA A 326 -0.10 -4.43 -5.91
N PHE A 327 0.56 -5.43 -5.33
CA PHE A 327 2.03 -5.50 -5.34
C PHE A 327 2.56 -5.97 -6.69
N TYR A 328 1.88 -6.91 -7.35
CA TYR A 328 2.27 -7.34 -8.69
C TYR A 328 2.16 -6.22 -9.72
N THR A 329 1.01 -5.54 -9.74
CA THR A 329 0.81 -4.40 -10.66
C THR A 329 1.73 -3.23 -10.33
N PHE A 330 2.01 -2.98 -9.04
CA PHE A 330 3.01 -1.99 -8.64
C PHE A 330 4.39 -2.32 -9.23
N SER A 331 4.82 -3.58 -9.11
CA SER A 331 6.10 -4.04 -9.65
C SER A 331 6.18 -3.96 -11.17
N ILE A 332 5.11 -4.34 -11.87
CA ILE A 332 4.99 -4.19 -13.32
C ILE A 332 5.14 -2.73 -13.71
N VAL A 333 4.37 -1.83 -13.11
CA VAL A 333 4.40 -0.42 -13.46
C VAL A 333 5.76 0.20 -13.13
N ARG A 334 6.33 -0.14 -11.98
CA ARG A 334 7.68 0.31 -11.60
C ARG A 334 8.73 -0.16 -12.62
N ALA A 335 8.68 -1.42 -13.04
CA ALA A 335 9.57 -1.97 -14.04
C ALA A 335 9.39 -1.29 -15.41
N LEU A 336 8.15 -1.04 -15.85
CA LEU A 336 7.87 -0.31 -17.09
C LEU A 336 8.41 1.13 -17.04
N ILE A 337 8.26 1.83 -15.91
CA ILE A 337 8.88 3.15 -15.70
C ILE A 337 10.40 3.01 -15.90
N GLN A 338 11.04 2.06 -15.21
CA GLN A 338 12.49 1.86 -15.28
C GLN A 338 12.99 1.47 -16.67
N VAL A 339 12.24 0.66 -17.43
CA VAL A 339 12.55 0.36 -18.82
C VAL A 339 12.43 1.62 -19.68
N ALA A 340 11.35 2.39 -19.55
CA ALA A 340 11.17 3.66 -20.27
C ALA A 340 12.28 4.67 -19.96
N LYS A 341 12.85 4.65 -18.74
CA LYS A 341 14.01 5.50 -18.38
C LYS A 341 15.30 5.01 -19.02
N ALA A 342 15.54 3.71 -19.01
CA ALA A 342 16.80 3.11 -19.44
C ALA A 342 16.90 3.01 -20.97
N ASP A 343 15.81 2.63 -21.62
CA ASP A 343 15.71 2.46 -23.07
C ASP A 343 14.32 2.90 -23.57
N PRO A 344 14.13 4.21 -23.84
CA PRO A 344 12.89 4.73 -24.40
C PRO A 344 12.54 4.10 -25.75
N ILE A 345 13.52 3.71 -26.57
CA ILE A 345 13.30 3.18 -27.93
C ILE A 345 12.61 1.81 -27.86
N LEU A 346 13.00 0.99 -26.88
CA LEU A 346 12.33 -0.29 -26.61
C LEU A 346 10.85 -0.10 -26.30
N VAL A 347 10.49 0.91 -25.49
CA VAL A 347 9.09 1.22 -25.16
C VAL A 347 8.33 1.80 -26.35
N LEU A 348 8.98 2.59 -27.21
CA LEU A 348 8.33 3.20 -28.37
C LEU A 348 8.11 2.21 -29.53
N THR A 349 9.11 1.37 -29.83
CA THR A 349 9.14 0.58 -31.08
C THR A 349 9.69 -0.84 -30.95
N GLY A 350 10.21 -1.22 -29.78
CA GLY A 350 10.77 -2.55 -29.58
C GLY A 350 9.70 -3.65 -29.45
N SER A 351 10.10 -4.90 -29.58
CA SER A 351 9.16 -6.03 -29.52
C SER A 351 8.56 -6.21 -28.12
N ILE A 352 7.32 -6.72 -28.05
CA ILE A 352 6.66 -6.99 -26.76
C ILE A 352 7.44 -8.03 -25.94
N ASP A 353 8.01 -9.05 -26.58
CA ASP A 353 8.80 -10.10 -25.90
C ASP A 353 10.06 -9.53 -25.23
N GLU A 354 10.76 -8.63 -25.92
CA GLU A 354 11.96 -7.96 -25.39
C GLU A 354 11.59 -7.00 -24.25
N LEU A 355 10.49 -6.27 -24.40
CA LEU A 355 9.96 -5.40 -23.34
C LEU A 355 9.60 -6.20 -22.09
N VAL A 356 8.86 -7.31 -22.23
CA VAL A 356 8.48 -8.19 -21.12
C VAL A 356 9.71 -8.83 -20.48
N SER A 357 10.71 -9.21 -21.27
CA SER A 357 11.99 -9.70 -20.76
C SER A 357 12.70 -8.65 -19.88
N GLN A 358 12.83 -7.41 -20.36
CA GLN A 358 13.45 -6.31 -19.60
C GLN A 358 12.62 -5.89 -18.38
N MET A 359 11.29 -5.97 -18.48
CA MET A 359 10.37 -5.70 -17.39
C MET A 359 10.52 -6.74 -16.28
N THR A 360 10.47 -8.04 -16.61
CA THR A 360 10.60 -9.12 -15.61
C THR A 360 11.98 -9.16 -14.96
N GLU A 361 13.05 -8.80 -15.69
CA GLU A 361 14.39 -8.60 -15.12
C GLU A 361 14.39 -7.57 -13.96
N ARG A 362 13.57 -6.53 -14.08
CA ARG A 362 13.43 -5.44 -13.10
C ARG A 362 12.40 -5.70 -12.02
N MET A 363 11.88 -6.93 -11.94
CA MET A 363 10.95 -7.39 -10.90
C MET A 363 11.61 -8.47 -10.02
N PRO A 364 12.75 -8.19 -9.37
CA PRO A 364 13.53 -9.20 -8.63
C PRO A 364 12.77 -9.81 -7.45
N GLU A 365 11.72 -9.18 -6.96
CA GLU A 365 10.78 -9.72 -5.97
C GLU A 365 10.03 -10.98 -6.47
N TYR A 366 9.83 -11.11 -7.78
CA TYR A 366 8.94 -12.11 -8.39
C TYR A 366 9.64 -12.98 -9.43
N PHE A 367 10.76 -12.51 -9.96
CA PHE A 367 11.54 -13.21 -10.98
C PHE A 367 12.99 -13.39 -10.51
N GLU A 368 13.56 -14.56 -10.80
CA GLU A 368 14.99 -14.85 -10.58
C GLU A 368 15.85 -14.29 -11.71
N LYS A 369 15.32 -14.35 -12.93
CA LYS A 369 15.93 -13.94 -14.19
C LYS A 369 14.81 -13.45 -15.13
N PRO A 370 15.15 -12.80 -16.25
CA PRO A 370 14.15 -12.45 -17.26
C PRO A 370 13.23 -13.64 -17.59
N ASN A 371 11.92 -13.44 -17.50
CA ASN A 371 10.87 -14.43 -17.75
C ASN A 371 10.94 -15.73 -16.91
N GLN A 372 11.75 -15.77 -15.85
CA GLN A 372 11.86 -16.91 -14.95
C GLN A 372 11.27 -16.57 -13.57
N PRO A 373 10.00 -16.94 -13.30
CA PRO A 373 9.37 -16.66 -12.02
C PRO A 373 10.04 -17.43 -10.89
N LYS A 374 10.01 -16.84 -9.69
CA LYS A 374 10.44 -17.46 -8.44
C LYS A 374 9.47 -18.55 -7.98
N GLU A 375 9.98 -19.44 -7.14
CA GLU A 375 9.15 -20.43 -6.44
C GLU A 375 8.07 -19.76 -5.55
N PRO A 376 6.86 -20.35 -5.45
CA PRO A 376 5.74 -19.75 -4.73
C PRO A 376 6.02 -19.38 -3.28
N GLU A 377 6.81 -20.18 -2.57
CA GLU A 377 7.19 -19.94 -1.17
C GLU A 377 7.99 -18.65 -1.04
N ILE A 378 8.94 -18.43 -1.94
CA ILE A 378 9.78 -17.24 -1.97
C ILE A 378 8.91 -16.01 -2.27
N VAL A 379 8.01 -16.11 -3.24
CA VAL A 379 7.11 -14.99 -3.58
C VAL A 379 6.18 -14.67 -2.40
N ARG A 380 5.64 -15.68 -1.73
CA ARG A 380 4.79 -15.51 -0.54
C ARG A 380 5.55 -14.77 0.57
N GLU A 381 6.77 -15.18 0.85
CA GLU A 381 7.66 -14.47 1.78
C GLU A 381 7.85 -12.99 1.37
N GLN A 382 8.15 -12.71 0.10
CA GLN A 382 8.30 -11.34 -0.39
C GLN A 382 7.02 -10.51 -0.20
N ASN A 383 5.84 -11.09 -0.43
CA ASN A 383 4.57 -10.39 -0.24
C ASN A 383 4.31 -10.09 1.25
N ILE A 384 4.67 -11.00 2.17
CA ILE A 384 4.62 -10.73 3.62
C ILE A 384 5.53 -9.55 4.00
N ILE A 385 6.75 -9.49 3.44
CA ILE A 385 7.66 -8.37 3.65
C ILE A 385 7.05 -7.05 3.17
N ARG A 386 6.48 -7.06 1.96
CA ARG A 386 5.84 -5.88 1.36
C ARG A 386 4.64 -5.42 2.16
N ARG A 387 3.80 -6.32 2.64
CA ARG A 387 2.66 -6.03 3.52
C ARG A 387 3.14 -5.32 4.79
N TRP A 388 4.15 -5.86 5.47
CA TRP A 388 4.69 -5.28 6.69
C TRP A 388 5.26 -3.88 6.46
N ARG A 389 6.09 -3.73 5.41
CA ARG A 389 6.70 -2.46 5.01
C ARG A 389 5.67 -1.41 4.60
N THR A 390 4.58 -1.81 3.96
CA THR A 390 3.51 -0.88 3.57
C THR A 390 2.81 -0.34 4.82
N GLY A 391 2.50 -1.19 5.80
CA GLY A 391 2.01 -0.76 7.11
C GLY A 391 3.00 0.16 7.84
N TRP A 392 4.30 -0.16 7.76
CA TRP A 392 5.36 0.65 8.37
C TRP A 392 5.45 2.04 7.73
N ASN A 393 5.37 2.13 6.40
CA ASN A 393 5.34 3.40 5.67
C ASN A 393 4.14 4.27 6.07
N ALA A 394 2.97 3.67 6.30
CA ALA A 394 1.80 4.40 6.77
C ALA A 394 2.06 5.07 8.14
N LEU A 395 2.69 4.35 9.08
CA LEU A 395 3.07 4.91 10.38
C LEU A 395 4.09 6.04 10.27
N ILE A 396 5.10 5.89 9.42
CA ILE A 396 6.08 6.95 9.15
C ILE A 396 5.41 8.19 8.55
N ASN A 397 4.44 8.02 7.67
CA ASN A 397 3.70 9.14 7.09
C ASN A 397 2.91 9.91 8.16
N ILE A 398 2.29 9.24 9.13
CA ILE A 398 1.65 9.90 10.28
C ILE A 398 2.66 10.77 11.03
N MET A 399 3.80 10.20 11.42
CA MET A 399 4.81 10.94 12.19
C MET A 399 5.37 12.13 11.42
N ARG A 400 5.54 12.02 10.10
CA ARG A 400 6.02 13.11 9.24
C ARG A 400 4.98 14.21 9.02
N SER A 401 3.70 13.84 8.84
CA SER A 401 2.61 14.82 8.69
C SER A 401 2.55 15.75 9.89
N LYS A 402 2.63 15.19 11.11
CA LYS A 402 2.64 15.97 12.35
C LYS A 402 3.88 16.87 12.48
N ALA A 403 5.06 16.39 12.10
CA ALA A 403 6.26 17.21 12.11
C ALA A 403 6.14 18.41 11.14
N THR A 404 5.47 18.22 10.01
CA THR A 404 5.21 19.28 9.03
C THR A 404 4.16 20.27 9.56
N ASP A 405 3.08 19.76 10.17
CA ASP A 405 2.02 20.59 10.78
C ASP A 405 2.57 21.48 11.91
N LEU A 406 3.44 20.93 12.77
CA LEU A 406 4.12 21.67 13.83
C LEU A 406 5.05 22.77 13.29
N LEU A 407 5.80 22.48 12.21
CA LEU A 407 6.66 23.49 11.56
C LEU A 407 5.84 24.60 10.91
N THR A 408 4.69 24.29 10.31
CA THR A 408 3.78 25.31 9.76
C THR A 408 3.07 26.13 10.84
N GLN A 409 2.80 25.54 12.01
CA GLN A 409 2.26 26.27 13.16
C GLN A 409 3.32 27.20 13.79
N GLU A 410 4.57 26.76 13.93
CA GLU A 410 5.67 27.61 14.40
C GLU A 410 5.94 28.77 13.45
N SER A 411 5.91 28.56 12.12
CA SER A 411 6.07 29.65 11.15
C SER A 411 4.91 30.65 11.21
N ALA A 412 3.67 30.17 11.39
CA ALA A 412 2.50 31.04 11.49
C ALA A 412 2.49 31.90 12.78
N VAL A 413 3.04 31.39 13.89
CA VAL A 413 3.18 32.15 15.14
C VAL A 413 4.26 33.22 15.01
N VAL A 414 5.39 32.92 14.36
CA VAL A 414 6.47 33.90 14.12
C VAL A 414 6.01 35.02 13.19
N ASP A 415 5.27 34.70 12.12
CA ASP A 415 4.72 35.71 11.22
C ASP A 415 3.66 36.59 11.90
N MET A 416 2.90 36.03 12.85
CA MET A 416 1.92 36.77 13.63
C MET A 416 2.59 37.68 14.67
N GLU A 417 3.65 37.25 15.36
CA GLU A 417 4.42 38.10 16.29
C GLU A 417 5.14 39.25 15.58
N MET A 418 5.58 39.05 14.33
CA MET A 418 6.15 40.13 13.51
C MET A 418 5.09 41.11 13.01
N ALA A 419 3.86 40.65 12.74
CA ALA A 419 2.75 41.51 12.34
C ALA A 419 2.20 42.39 13.50
N PHE A 420 2.40 42.00 14.75
CA PHE A 420 2.04 42.79 15.94
C PHE A 420 3.18 43.68 16.48
N SER A 421 4.36 43.65 15.84
CA SER A 421 5.54 44.43 16.23
C SER A 421 5.86 45.59 15.26
N LEU A 422 4.95 45.90 14.33
CA LEU A 422 4.94 47.07 13.44
C LEU A 422 3.72 47.94 13.77
#